data_AF-A0A4Y2UBU4-F1
#
_entry.id   AF-A0A4Y2UBU4-F1
#
_cell.length_a   1.000
_cell.length_b   1.000
_cell.length_c   1.000
_cell.angle_alpha   90.00
_cell.angle_beta   90.00
_cell.angle_gamma   90.00
#
_symmetry.space_group_name_H-M   'P 1'
#
loop_
_entity.id
_entity.type
_entity.pdbx_description
1 polymer ?
#
loop_
_entity_poly.entity_id
_entity_poly.type
_entity_poly.pdbx_seq_one_letter_code
_entity_poly.pdbx_strand_id
1 'polypeptide(L)'
;MHSWCENGASTIQNHATEENRRIIIEIKKKLKLTKIKLQWVRAHNGTIGNERADAPAKLAASKDQTDIEFGPSEVQLRYRGKVLLATKWQERWSNSAKGSYTKKFFKEVTFNRL
;
A
#
# COMPACT_ATOMS: atom_id res chain seq x y z
N MET A 1 -20.00 -14.28 5.17
CA MET A 1 -19.31 -13.73 3.97
C MET A 1 -19.62 -12.24 3.94
N HIS A 2 -18.61 -11.38 3.75
CA HIS A 2 -18.62 -9.90 3.95
C HIS A 2 -18.28 -9.41 5.37
N SER A 3 -16.98 -9.18 5.63
CA SER A 3 -16.47 -8.04 6.41
C SER A 3 -14.92 -8.03 6.38
N TRP A 4 -14.35 -8.02 5.18
CA TRP A 4 -12.89 -7.97 4.94
C TRP A 4 -12.59 -6.94 3.84
N CYS A 5 -13.00 -5.69 4.02
CA CYS A 5 -12.59 -4.61 3.09
C CYS A 5 -12.19 -3.30 3.78
N GLU A 6 -12.63 -3.00 5.00
CA GLU A 6 -12.52 -1.62 5.49
C GLU A 6 -11.17 -1.27 6.14
N ASN A 7 -10.46 -2.23 6.74
CA ASN A 7 -9.24 -1.95 7.50
C ASN A 7 -7.92 -2.07 6.70
N GLY A 8 -7.96 -2.72 5.53
CA GLY A 8 -6.79 -2.86 4.63
C GLY A 8 -6.57 -1.65 3.72
N ALA A 9 -7.64 -0.95 3.35
CA ALA A 9 -7.60 0.23 2.51
C ALA A 9 -6.95 1.44 3.21
N SER A 10 -7.23 1.63 4.51
CA SER A 10 -6.82 2.82 5.25
C SER A 10 -5.30 2.95 5.45
N THR A 11 -4.56 1.83 5.49
CA THR A 11 -3.12 1.91 5.74
C THR A 11 -2.30 1.96 4.44
N ILE A 12 -2.68 1.26 3.36
CA ILE A 12 -2.06 1.40 2.01
C ILE A 12 -2.14 2.85 1.54
N GLN A 13 -3.25 3.53 1.87
CA GLN A 13 -3.37 4.97 1.71
C GLN A 13 -2.32 5.75 2.51
N ASN A 14 -1.88 5.34 3.70
CA ASN A 14 -1.02 6.14 4.60
C ASN A 14 0.47 6.26 4.20
N HIS A 15 1.11 5.22 3.65
CA HIS A 15 2.51 5.32 3.19
C HIS A 15 2.62 5.85 1.77
N ALA A 16 1.69 5.42 0.90
CA ALA A 16 1.48 6.09 -0.38
C ALA A 16 1.20 7.57 -0.12
N THR A 17 0.43 7.94 0.92
CA THR A 17 0.20 9.36 1.24
C THR A 17 1.43 10.07 1.79
N GLU A 18 2.37 9.45 2.51
CA GLU A 18 3.60 10.16 2.93
C GLU A 18 4.56 10.39 1.75
N GLU A 19 4.78 9.39 0.89
CA GLU A 19 5.55 9.54 -0.35
C GLU A 19 4.85 10.52 -1.31
N ASN A 20 3.54 10.36 -1.52
CA ASN A 20 2.73 11.30 -2.29
C ASN A 20 2.77 12.68 -1.65
N ARG A 21 2.80 12.81 -0.32
CA ARG A 21 2.91 14.10 0.38
C ARG A 21 4.26 14.74 0.11
N ARG A 22 5.36 13.98 0.10
CA ARG A 22 6.69 14.47 -0.30
C ARG A 22 6.68 14.96 -1.75
N ILE A 23 6.18 14.15 -2.68
CA ILE A 23 6.06 14.51 -4.10
C ILE A 23 5.18 15.76 -4.26
N ILE A 24 4.03 15.83 -3.58
CA ILE A 24 3.12 16.99 -3.61
C ILE A 24 3.78 18.24 -3.04
N ILE A 25 4.53 18.13 -1.94
CA ILE A 25 5.27 19.26 -1.35
C ILE A 25 6.32 19.76 -2.34
N GLU A 26 7.05 18.85 -2.99
CA GLU A 26 8.07 19.20 -3.97
C GLU A 26 7.46 19.87 -5.21
N ILE A 27 6.38 19.31 -5.76
CA ILE A 27 5.62 19.91 -6.87
C ILE A 27 5.14 21.31 -6.47
N LYS A 28 4.52 21.47 -5.29
CA LYS A 28 4.07 22.78 -4.79
C LYS A 28 5.22 23.78 -4.68
N LYS A 29 6.40 23.35 -4.21
CA LYS A 29 7.59 24.21 -4.13
C LYS A 29 8.03 24.66 -5.52
N LYS A 30 8.13 23.75 -6.49
CA LYS A 30 8.50 24.08 -7.88
C LYS A 30 7.47 25.01 -8.54
N LEU A 31 6.19 24.76 -8.35
CA LEU A 31 5.10 25.60 -8.87
C LEU A 31 5.14 27.02 -8.26
N LYS A 32 5.51 27.19 -6.99
CA LYS A 32 5.67 28.53 -6.39
C LYS A 32 6.84 29.32 -7.00
N LEU A 33 7.89 28.63 -7.44
CA LEU A 33 9.10 29.24 -8.00
C LEU A 33 8.96 29.57 -9.50
N THR A 34 7.87 29.15 -10.14
CA THR A 34 7.70 29.23 -11.60
C THR A 34 6.34 29.85 -11.95
N LYS A 35 6.31 30.75 -12.93
CA LYS A 35 5.05 31.28 -13.47
C LYS A 35 4.48 30.34 -14.52
N ILE A 36 3.73 29.33 -14.09
CA ILE A 36 3.12 28.31 -14.97
C ILE A 36 1.60 28.36 -14.85
N LYS A 37 0.89 28.14 -15.97
CA LYS A 37 -0.56 27.93 -15.99
C LYS A 37 -0.86 26.43 -16.11
N LEU A 38 -1.71 25.91 -15.23
CA LEU A 38 -2.18 24.53 -15.27
C LEU A 38 -3.54 24.47 -15.97
N GLN A 39 -3.73 23.51 -16.85
CA GLN A 39 -4.98 23.30 -17.58
C GLN A 39 -5.36 21.82 -17.56
N TRP A 40 -6.63 21.55 -17.29
CA TRP A 40 -7.19 20.21 -17.44
C TRP A 40 -7.58 20.01 -18.90
N VAL A 41 -7.00 18.97 -19.52
CA VAL A 41 -7.31 18.58 -20.89
C VAL A 41 -8.01 17.22 -20.88
N ARG A 42 -8.94 17.02 -21.82
CA ARG A 42 -9.60 15.71 -21.98
C ARG A 42 -8.60 14.67 -22.48
N ALA A 43 -8.63 13.48 -21.91
CA ALA A 43 -7.87 12.35 -22.42
C ALA A 43 -8.38 11.92 -23.81
N HIS A 44 -7.48 11.41 -24.65
CA HIS A 44 -7.79 10.79 -25.96
C HIS A 44 -8.61 11.66 -26.92
N ASN A 45 -8.43 12.98 -26.86
CA ASN A 45 -9.14 13.94 -27.71
C ASN A 45 -8.25 14.53 -28.83
N GLY A 46 -7.16 13.84 -29.23
CA GLY A 46 -6.27 14.32 -30.30
C GLY A 46 -5.28 15.42 -29.86
N THR A 47 -5.19 15.73 -28.57
CA THR A 47 -4.23 16.74 -28.08
C THR A 47 -2.82 16.16 -28.17
N ILE A 48 -2.11 16.48 -29.26
CA ILE A 48 -0.79 15.94 -29.61
C ILE A 48 0.18 15.94 -28.41
N GLY A 49 0.23 17.03 -27.64
CA GLY A 49 1.11 17.13 -26.47
C GLY A 49 0.75 16.15 -25.34
N ASN A 50 -0.54 15.94 -25.08
CA ASN A 50 -1.02 14.99 -24.08
C ASN A 50 -0.77 13.54 -24.52
N GLU A 51 -1.00 13.24 -25.81
CA GLU A 51 -0.79 11.90 -26.37
C GLU A 51 0.69 11.53 -26.41
N ARG A 52 1.57 12.49 -26.76
CA ARG A 52 3.02 12.30 -26.69
C ARG A 52 3.52 12.04 -25.27
N ALA A 53 2.89 12.62 -24.25
CA ALA A 53 3.24 12.37 -22.85
C ALA A 53 2.68 11.02 -22.34
N ASP A 54 1.52 10.60 -22.83
CA ASP A 54 0.85 9.34 -22.46
C ASP A 54 1.59 8.11 -23.02
N ALA A 55 2.14 8.18 -24.23
CA ALA A 55 2.87 7.08 -24.85
C ALA A 55 4.04 6.51 -23.99
N PRO A 56 5.00 7.31 -23.50
CA PRO A 56 6.06 6.82 -22.62
C PRO A 56 5.54 6.35 -21.27
N ALA A 57 4.49 6.99 -20.73
CA ALA A 57 3.87 6.57 -19.48
C ALA A 57 3.27 5.15 -19.58
N LYS A 58 2.60 4.84 -20.69
CA LYS A 58 2.08 3.50 -20.98
C LYS A 58 3.19 2.47 -21.13
N LEU A 59 4.25 2.80 -21.85
CA LEU A 59 5.40 1.91 -22.01
C LEU A 59 6.08 1.59 -20.68
N ALA A 60 6.20 2.59 -19.80
CA ALA A 60 6.76 2.38 -18.46
C ALA A 60 5.83 1.51 -17.59
N ALA A 61 4.52 1.74 -17.65
CA ALA A 61 3.53 0.97 -16.90
C ALA A 61 3.41 -0.49 -17.37
N SER A 62 3.75 -0.79 -18.62
CA SER A 62 3.73 -2.15 -19.18
C SER A 62 4.99 -2.99 -18.88
N LYS A 63 6.00 -2.43 -18.21
CA LYS A 63 7.19 -3.20 -17.82
C LYS A 63 6.89 -4.12 -16.64
N ASP A 64 7.33 -5.37 -16.73
CA ASP A 64 7.19 -6.37 -15.64
C ASP A 64 8.06 -6.07 -14.43
N GLN A 65 9.15 -5.30 -14.63
CA GLN A 65 10.10 -4.95 -13.60
C GLN A 65 10.12 -3.43 -13.38
N THR A 66 9.99 -3.03 -12.11
CA THR A 66 10.13 -1.63 -11.71
C THR A 66 11.60 -1.23 -11.72
N ASP A 67 11.94 -0.19 -12.49
CA ASP A 67 13.30 0.34 -12.57
C ASP A 67 13.81 0.91 -11.22
N ILE A 68 12.88 1.22 -10.30
CA ILE A 68 13.16 1.73 -8.95
C ILE A 68 12.41 0.87 -7.94
N GLU A 69 13.15 0.20 -7.06
CA GLU A 69 12.55 -0.49 -5.90
C GLU A 69 12.36 0.50 -4.76
N PHE A 70 11.11 0.65 -4.34
CA PHE A 70 10.78 1.39 -3.12
C PHE A 70 10.94 0.47 -1.90
N GLY A 71 11.41 1.04 -0.79
CA GLY A 71 11.43 0.35 0.49
C GLY A 71 10.02 -0.08 0.95
N PRO A 72 9.92 -1.07 1.85
CA PRO A 72 8.64 -1.54 2.33
C PRO A 72 7.89 -0.42 3.07
N SER A 73 6.65 -0.20 2.67
CA SER A 73 5.76 0.76 3.32
C SER A 73 5.58 0.46 4.81
N GLU A 74 5.23 1.48 5.60
CA GLU A 74 4.85 1.32 7.01
C GLU A 74 3.74 0.26 7.20
N VAL A 75 2.84 0.14 6.23
CA VAL A 75 1.79 -0.89 6.18
C VAL A 75 2.38 -2.27 6.08
N GLN A 76 3.29 -2.46 5.13
CA GLN A 76 3.96 -3.73 4.90
C GLN A 76 4.82 -4.07 6.11
N LEU A 77 5.47 -3.09 6.74
CA LEU A 77 6.20 -3.29 7.99
C LEU A 77 5.28 -3.69 9.14
N ARG A 78 4.16 -3.00 9.36
CA ARG A 78 3.15 -3.36 10.37
C ARG A 78 2.54 -4.73 10.11
N TYR A 79 2.22 -5.04 8.85
CA TYR A 79 1.68 -6.34 8.47
C TYR A 79 2.70 -7.45 8.72
N ARG A 80 3.95 -7.27 8.27
CA ARG A 80 5.06 -8.20 8.57
C ARG A 80 5.23 -8.39 10.07
N GLY A 81 5.15 -7.31 10.86
CA GLY A 81 5.18 -7.37 12.32
C GLY A 81 4.01 -8.17 12.92
N LYS A 82 2.79 -7.96 12.43
CA LYS A 82 1.60 -8.73 12.83
C LYS A 82 1.76 -10.21 12.48
N VAL A 83 2.16 -10.53 11.26
CA VAL A 83 2.39 -11.92 10.82
C VAL A 83 3.45 -12.57 11.70
N LEU A 84 4.58 -11.91 11.92
CA LEU A 84 5.64 -12.42 12.79
C LEU A 84 5.14 -12.68 14.22
N LEU A 85 4.34 -11.75 14.77
CA LEU A 85 3.76 -11.89 16.10
C LEU A 85 2.78 -13.07 16.17
N ALA A 86 1.89 -13.21 15.19
CA ALA A 86 0.96 -14.34 15.10
C ALA A 86 1.71 -15.66 14.99
N THR A 87 2.73 -15.75 14.15
CA THR A 87 3.55 -16.96 14.01
C THR A 87 4.18 -17.35 15.34
N LYS A 88 4.83 -16.40 16.03
CA LYS A 88 5.43 -16.66 17.34
C LYS A 88 4.40 -17.06 18.40
N TRP A 89 3.22 -16.45 18.36
CA TRP A 89 2.14 -16.80 19.28
C TRP A 89 1.55 -18.17 18.98
N GLN A 90 1.38 -18.51 17.70
CA GLN A 90 0.91 -19.81 17.26
C GLN A 90 1.87 -20.91 17.69
N GLU A 91 3.17 -20.70 17.52
CA GLU A 91 4.20 -21.64 17.96
C GLU A 91 4.11 -21.92 19.46
N ARG A 92 4.01 -20.87 20.28
CA ARG A 92 3.83 -21.00 21.74
C ARG A 92 2.51 -21.68 22.09
N TRP A 93 1.44 -21.36 21.36
CA TRP A 93 0.13 -21.96 21.59
C TRP A 93 0.17 -23.46 21.31
N SER A 94 0.65 -23.86 20.14
CA SER A 94 0.78 -25.26 19.73
C SER A 94 1.63 -26.06 20.73
N ASN A 95 2.78 -25.50 21.14
CA ASN A 95 3.74 -26.19 22.01
C ASN A 95 3.42 -26.14 23.51
N SER A 96 2.40 -25.37 23.93
CA SER A 96 2.03 -25.28 25.35
C SER A 96 1.45 -26.60 25.89
N ALA A 97 1.93 -27.07 27.04
CA ALA A 97 1.34 -28.21 27.75
C ALA A 97 -0.02 -27.88 28.41
N LYS A 98 -0.42 -26.60 28.44
CA LYS A 98 -1.64 -26.11 29.09
C LYS A 98 -2.73 -25.78 28.06
N GLY A 99 -3.99 -25.80 28.52
CA GLY A 99 -5.13 -25.34 27.71
C GLY A 99 -5.65 -26.34 26.67
N SER A 100 -5.39 -27.64 26.84
CA SER A 100 -5.78 -28.70 25.88
C SER A 100 -7.26 -28.69 25.52
N TYR A 101 -8.15 -28.34 26.46
CA TYR A 101 -9.58 -28.21 26.16
C TYR A 101 -9.87 -27.00 25.27
N THR A 102 -9.32 -25.84 25.62
CA THR A 102 -9.46 -24.58 24.85
C THR A 102 -8.88 -24.68 23.44
N LYS A 103 -7.77 -25.40 23.26
CA LYS A 103 -7.16 -25.70 21.95
C LYS A 103 -8.10 -26.41 20.97
N LYS A 104 -9.09 -27.15 21.46
CA LYS A 104 -10.08 -27.81 20.59
C LYS A 104 -10.94 -26.80 19.84
N PHE A 105 -11.24 -25.67 20.48
CA PHE A 105 -12.10 -24.61 19.95
C PHE A 105 -11.29 -23.53 19.22
N PHE A 106 -10.12 -23.15 19.75
CA PHE A 106 -9.26 -22.11 19.17
C PHE A 106 -7.93 -22.71 18.75
N LYS A 107 -7.89 -23.28 17.55
CA LYS A 107 -6.68 -23.94 17.00
C LYS A 107 -5.65 -22.93 16.49
N GLU A 108 -6.13 -21.83 15.93
CA GLU A 108 -5.30 -20.80 15.31
C GLU A 108 -5.35 -19.47 16.06
N VAL A 109 -4.20 -18.82 16.15
CA VAL A 109 -4.08 -17.46 16.66
C VAL A 109 -4.52 -16.50 15.58
N THR A 110 -5.59 -15.76 15.87
CA THR A 110 -6.09 -14.72 14.98
C THR A 110 -6.08 -13.37 15.70
N PHE A 111 -5.92 -12.28 14.95
CA PHE A 111 -5.99 -10.92 15.50
C PHE A 111 -7.42 -10.35 15.50
N ASN A 112 -8.38 -11.10 14.96
CA ASN A 112 -9.77 -10.70 14.95
C ASN A 112 -10.39 -11.08 16.29
N ARG A 113 -11.07 -10.13 16.92
CA ARG A 113 -11.89 -10.43 18.09
C ARG A 113 -13.12 -11.22 17.64
N LEU A 114 -13.42 -12.30 18.36
CA LEU A 114 -14.69 -13.03 18.26
C LEU A 114 -15.85 -12.16 18.77
#